data_AF-A0A543NLJ8-F1
#
_entry.id   AF-A0A543NLJ8-F1
#
_cell.length_a   1.000
_cell.length_b   1.000
_cell.length_c   1.000
_cell.angle_alpha   90.00
_cell.angle_beta   90.00
_cell.angle_gamma   90.00
#
_symmetry.space_group_name_H-M   'P 1'
#
loop_
_entity.id
_entity.type
_entity.pdbx_description
1 polymer ?
#
loop_
_entity_poly.entity_id
_entity_poly.type
_entity_poly.pdbx_seq_one_letter_code
_entity_poly.pdbx_strand_id
1 'polypeptide(L)' 'MPPEEFRSRANGRWTKSTFSGPNGDCVFVARVDNTVGIIETDDPDESSAPIVLTPLENFRKFLAGAKSGEFDF' A
#
# COMPACT_ATOMS: atom_id res chain seq x y z
N MET A 1 9.24 11.64 1.18
CA MET A 1 8.79 11.64 -0.23
C MET A 1 7.35 12.11 -0.26
N PRO A 2 7.01 13.16 -1.01
CA PRO A 2 5.62 13.61 -1.18
C PRO A 2 4.75 12.54 -1.88
N PRO A 3 3.43 12.51 -1.63
CA PRO A 3 2.50 11.57 -2.26
C PRO A 3 2.52 11.55 -3.79
N GLU A 4 2.56 12.73 -4.42
CA GLU A 4 2.58 12.88 -5.88
C GLU A 4 3.85 12.28 -6.52
N GLU A 5 5.01 12.51 -5.91
CA GLU A 5 6.28 11.95 -6.35
C GLU A 5 6.27 10.41 -6.19
N PHE A 6 5.75 9.92 -5.06
CA PHE A 6 5.63 8.49 -4.82
C PHE A 6 4.75 7.83 -5.89
N ARG A 7 3.56 8.39 -6.18
CA ARG A 7 2.63 7.87 -7.18
C ARG A 7 3.27 7.75 -8.56
N SER A 8 3.94 8.81 -9.02
CA SER A 8 4.65 8.81 -10.31
C SER A 8 5.68 7.68 -10.39
N ARG A 9 6.44 7.45 -9.31
CA ARG A 9 7.47 6.40 -9.25
C ARG A 9 6.93 4.99 -8.99
N ALA A 10 5.72 4.88 -8.44
CA ALA A 10 5.03 3.63 -8.14
C ALA A 10 4.15 3.13 -9.30
N ASN A 11 3.90 3.95 -10.32
CA ASN A 11 3.14 3.57 -11.51
C ASN A 11 3.66 2.24 -12.10
N GLY A 12 2.74 1.28 -12.31
CA GLY A 12 3.06 -0.07 -12.78
C GLY A 12 3.81 -0.97 -11.78
N ARG A 13 3.99 -0.55 -10.53
CA ARG A 13 4.66 -1.32 -9.46
C ARG A 13 3.72 -1.74 -8.32
N TRP A 14 2.44 -1.41 -8.43
CA TRP A 14 1.43 -1.78 -7.47
C TRP A 14 1.21 -3.29 -7.44
N THR A 15 1.25 -3.87 -6.24
CA THR A 15 0.87 -5.26 -5.99
C THR A 15 -0.50 -5.28 -5.34
N LYS A 16 -1.49 -5.85 -6.03
CA LYS A 16 -2.84 -6.07 -5.49
C LYS A 16 -2.82 -7.20 -4.46
N SER A 17 -3.53 -7.01 -3.35
CA SER A 17 -3.78 -8.08 -2.37
C SER A 17 -4.64 -9.19 -2.99
N THR A 18 -4.30 -10.45 -2.71
CA THR A 18 -5.15 -11.60 -3.09
C THR A 18 -6.42 -11.70 -2.26
N PHE A 19 -6.53 -10.92 -1.18
CA PHE A 19 -7.72 -10.84 -0.32
C PHE A 19 -8.68 -9.71 -0.72
N SER A 20 -8.37 -8.96 -1.78
CA SER A 20 -9.28 -7.95 -2.32
C SER A 20 -10.57 -8.57 -2.85
N GLY A 21 -11.66 -7.82 -2.78
CA GLY A 21 -12.96 -8.26 -3.25
C GLY A 21 -12.98 -8.51 -4.77
N PRO A 22 -13.86 -9.40 -5.25
CA PRO A 22 -14.02 -9.65 -6.68
C PRO A 22 -14.55 -8.44 -7.45
N ASN A 23 -15.26 -7.52 -6.76
CA ASN A 23 -15.96 -6.37 -7.35
C ASN A 23 -15.64 -5.04 -6.65
N GLY A 24 -14.58 -4.94 -5.86
CA GLY A 24 -14.33 -3.76 -5.03
C GLY A 24 -13.31 -3.98 -3.91
N ASP A 25 -13.10 -2.93 -3.11
CA ASP A 25 -12.30 -2.95 -1.87
C ASP A 25 -10.86 -3.45 -2.11
N CYS A 26 -10.28 -2.95 -3.20
CA CYS A 26 -8.97 -3.41 -3.64
C CYS A 26 -7.88 -2.72 -2.82
N VAL A 27 -7.00 -3.52 -2.22
CA VAL A 27 -5.87 -3.03 -1.44
C VAL A 27 -4.61 -3.25 -2.26
N PHE A 28 -3.87 -2.17 -2.49
CA PHE A 28 -2.60 -2.22 -3.20
C PHE A 28 -1.46 -1.74 -2.31
N VAL A 29 -0.30 -2.37 -2.52
CA VAL A 29 0.96 -1.96 -1.88
C VAL A 29 2.01 -1.78 -2.96
N ALA A 30 2.78 -0.69 -2.88
CA ALA A 30 3.97 -0.47 -3.69
C ALA A 30 5.14 -0.05 -2.81
N ARG A 31 6.36 -0.30 -3.30
CA ARG A 31 7.59 0.16 -2.68
C ARG A 31 8.39 1.02 -3.66
N VAL A 32 8.81 2.17 -3.18
CA VAL A 32 9.76 3.06 -3.87
C VAL A 32 10.87 3.41 -2.88
N ASP A 33 12.09 2.96 -3.18
CA ASP A 33 13.27 3.07 -2.30
C ASP A 33 13.00 2.54 -0.87
N ASN A 34 12.99 3.44 0.12
CA ASN A 34 12.71 3.16 1.53
C ASN A 34 11.33 3.65 1.98
N THR A 35 10.42 3.90 1.04
CA THR A 35 9.02 4.26 1.31
C THR A 35 8.10 3.17 0.76
N VAL A 36 7.09 2.83 1.55
CA VAL A 36 6.00 1.94 1.16
C VAL A 36 4.73 2.77 1.10
N GLY A 37 3.98 2.61 0.01
CA GLY A 37 2.66 3.18 -0.17
C GLY A 37 1.61 2.10 -0.07
N ILE A 38 0.54 2.39 0.66
CA ILE A 38 -0.64 1.54 0.82
C ILE A 38 -1.85 2.36 0.39
N ILE A 39 -2.68 1.81 -0.49
CA ILE A 39 -3.90 2.44 -0.98
C ILE A 39 -5.04 1.43 -0.98
N GLU A 40 -6.25 1.94 -0.75
CA GLU A 40 -7.51 1.25 -1.00
C GLU A 40 -8.21 2.02 -2.13
N THR A 41 -8.46 1.34 -3.25
CA THR A 41 -9.06 1.91 -4.48
C THR A 41 -9.21 0.80 -5.50
N ASP A 42 -10.19 0.88 -6.40
CA ASP A 42 -10.32 -0.06 -7.53
C ASP A 42 -9.29 0.18 -8.64
N ASP A 43 -8.77 1.40 -8.75
CA ASP A 43 -7.71 1.79 -9.68
C ASP A 43 -6.53 2.39 -8.91
N PRO A 44 -5.38 1.69 -8.83
CA PRO A 44 -4.24 2.15 -8.05
C PRO A 44 -3.51 3.36 -8.66
N ASP A 45 -3.77 3.66 -9.93
CA ASP A 45 -3.22 4.82 -10.63
C ASP A 45 -4.13 6.06 -10.50
N GLU A 46 -5.31 5.93 -9.88
CA GLU A 46 -6.18 7.05 -9.54
C GLU A 46 -5.50 8.02 -8.55
N SER A 47 -5.31 9.28 -8.97
CA SER A 47 -4.60 10.29 -8.16
C SER A 47 -5.38 10.78 -6.95
N SER A 48 -6.71 10.68 -6.96
CA SER A 48 -7.61 11.13 -5.88
C SER A 48 -7.66 10.18 -4.69
N ALA A 49 -7.28 8.91 -4.87
CA ALA A 49 -7.30 7.94 -3.79
C ALA A 49 -6.39 8.41 -2.63
N PRO A 50 -6.81 8.34 -1.36
CA PRO A 50 -5.91 8.56 -0.24
C PRO A 50 -4.76 7.55 -0.25
N ILE A 51 -3.56 7.99 0.13
CA ILE A 51 -2.38 7.13 0.23
C ILE A 51 -1.76 7.23 1.61
N VAL A 52 -1.49 6.07 2.20
CA VAL A 52 -0.67 5.95 3.41
C VAL A 52 0.77 5.72 2.97
N LEU A 53 1.64 6.66 3.28
CA LEU A 53 3.09 6.51 3.09
C LEU A 53 3.75 6.19 4.43
N THR A 54 4.59 5.17 4.44
CA THR A 54 5.34 4.76 5.63
C THR A 54 6.78 4.37 5.28
N PRO A 55 7.76 4.62 6.15
CA PRO A 55 9.11 4.09 5.97
C PRO A 55 9.10 2.55 5.90
N LEU A 56 9.97 1.99 5.06
CA LEU A 56 10.11 0.55 4.88
C LEU A 56 10.40 -0.19 6.21
N GLU A 57 11.16 0.44 7.12
CA GLU A 57 11.42 -0.13 8.44
C GLU A 57 10.17 -0.25 9.31
N ASN A 58 9.27 0.73 9.25
CA ASN A 58 8.01 0.71 10.00
C ASN A 58 7.04 -0.27 9.36
N PHE A 59 7.01 -0.35 8.03
CA PHE A 59 6.22 -1.37 7.34
C PHE A 59 6.67 -2.80 7.69
N ARG A 60 7.98 -3.04 7.83
CA ARG A 60 8.49 -4.35 8.29
C ARG A 60 8.03 -4.70 9.71
N LYS A 61 8.00 -3.72 10.62
CA LYS A 61 7.47 -3.91 11.99
C LYS A 61 5.97 -4.20 11.96
N PHE A 62 5.21 -3.44 11.16
CA PHE A 62 3.78 -3.70 10.94
C PHE A 62 3.53 -5.12 10.40
N LEU A 63 4.28 -5.56 9.38
CA LEU A 63 4.16 -6.91 8.83
C LEU A 63 4.51 -8.00 9.85
N ALA A 64 5.50 -7.76 10.72
CA ALA A 64 5.83 -8.69 11.79
C ALA A 64 4.67 -8.84 12.78
N GLY A 65 4.07 -7.71 13.22
CA GLY A 65 2.89 -7.70 14.09
C GLY A 65 1.64 -8.32 13.43
N ALA A 66 1.40 -8.02 12.15
CA ALA A 66 0.29 -8.63 11.41
C ALA A 66 0.45 -10.16 11.31
N LYS A 67 1.67 -10.66 11.07
CA LYS A 67 1.95 -12.09 11.01
C LYS A 67 1.91 -12.80 12.37
N SER A 68 2.12 -12.07 13.46
CA SER A 68 1.95 -12.59 14.83
C SER A 68 0.50 -12.53 15.31
N GLY A 69 -0.42 -11.97 14.51
CA GLY A 69 -1.83 -11.83 14.87
C GLY A 69 -2.13 -10.64 15.77
N GLU A 70 -1.22 -9.67 15.92
CA GLU A 70 -1.42 -8.50 16.81
C GLU A 70 -2.56 -7.57 16.35
N PHE A 71 -2.99 -7.68 15.09
CA PHE A 71 -4.02 -6.83 14.48
C PHE A 71 -5.24 -7.63 13.97
N ASP A 72 -5.51 -8.80 14.54
CA ASP A 72 -6.64 -9.68 14.18
C ASP A 72 -7.85 -9.47 15.12
N PHE A 73 -8.34 -8.22 15.19
CA PHE A 73 -9.44 -7.78 16.07
C PHE A 73 -10.79 -7.72 15.36
#